data_AF-A0A8I1BNR0-F1
#
_entry.id   AF-A0A8I1BNR0-F1
#
_cell.length_a   1.000
_cell.length_b   1.000
_cell.length_c   1.000
_cell.angle_alpha   90.00
_cell.angle_beta   90.00
_cell.angle_gamma   90.00
#
_symmetry.space_group_name_H-M   'P 1'
#
loop_
_entity.id
_entity.type
_entity.pdbx_description
1 polymer ?
#
loop_
_entity_poly.entity_id
_entity_poly.type
_entity_poly.pdbx_seq_one_letter_code
_entity_poly.pdbx_strand_id
1 'polypeptide(L)'
;MSDTNELLKNLSAKIEEANGKFNAKAEEALKEAQKVGSLSTETKAAVDKMATELNALRESEKTLKASLGELEQHVAQMPLNNAVQAAKTIGQQVISADVLKEINSSIQSSKRISIPVQAALTSTGVAEGVVEPQRLPGIDVAPKQRLFIRDLIAPGKTTSPAIFWVQQTGFTNKASVVPENTTKPYSDIEFATKITPVTTIAHMFKASKQILDDFAQLQSLVDAEMRYGLKFVEEQEILFGDGSGAHLHGIIPQASKY
;
A
#
# COMPACT_ATOMS: atom_id res chain seq x y z
N MET A 1 -35.67 13.79 -9.45
CA MET A 1 -36.04 15.19 -9.11
C MET A 1 -35.95 16.15 -10.30
N SER A 2 -35.02 15.97 -11.25
CA SER A 2 -34.99 16.73 -12.51
C SER A 2 -36.21 16.44 -13.39
N ASP A 3 -36.50 15.16 -13.61
CA ASP A 3 -37.46 14.73 -14.62
C ASP A 3 -38.91 15.07 -14.21
N THR A 4 -39.21 15.03 -12.91
CA THR A 4 -40.50 15.44 -12.35
C THR A 4 -40.71 16.96 -12.43
N ASN A 5 -39.66 17.76 -12.24
CA ASN A 5 -39.73 19.22 -12.39
C ASN A 5 -39.88 19.66 -13.85
N GLU A 6 -39.27 18.93 -14.78
CA GLU A 6 -39.46 19.15 -16.23
C GLU A 6 -40.87 18.78 -16.68
N LEU A 7 -41.43 17.68 -16.18
CA LEU A 7 -42.82 17.29 -16.46
C LEU A 7 -43.83 18.33 -15.97
N LEU A 8 -43.62 18.91 -14.79
CA LEU A 8 -44.48 19.97 -14.26
C LEU A 8 -44.43 21.25 -15.09
N LYS A 9 -43.23 21.69 -15.49
CA LYS A 9 -43.07 22.86 -16.38
C LYS A 9 -43.75 22.64 -17.73
N ASN A 10 -43.64 21.44 -18.29
CA ASN A 10 -44.29 21.11 -19.55
C ASN A 10 -45.82 20.99 -19.42
N LEU A 11 -46.32 20.51 -18.28
CA LEU A 11 -47.75 20.43 -18.01
C LEU A 11 -48.35 21.83 -17.77
N SER A 12 -47.67 22.70 -17.01
CA SER A 12 -48.12 24.07 -16.76
C SER A 12 -48.15 24.89 -18.06
N ALA A 13 -47.14 24.74 -18.91
CA ALA A 13 -47.11 25.40 -20.23
C ALA A 13 -48.28 24.95 -21.12
N LYS A 14 -48.60 23.64 -21.14
CA LYS A 14 -49.76 23.13 -21.88
C LYS A 14 -51.10 23.64 -21.35
N ILE A 15 -51.21 23.84 -20.03
CA ILE A 15 -52.42 24.40 -19.40
C ILE A 15 -52.56 25.89 -19.74
N GLU A 16 -51.47 26.67 -19.76
CA GLU A 16 -51.50 28.07 -20.20
C GLU A 16 -51.88 28.18 -21.68
N GLU A 17 -51.33 27.35 -22.56
CA GLU A 17 -51.72 27.31 -23.98
C GLU A 17 -53.18 26.91 -24.18
N ALA A 18 -53.68 25.93 -23.42
CA ALA A 18 -55.08 25.50 -23.47
C ALA A 18 -56.02 26.59 -22.95
N ASN A 19 -55.66 27.30 -21.88
CA ASN A 19 -56.42 28.45 -21.38
C ASN A 19 -56.42 29.62 -22.38
N GLY A 20 -55.30 29.89 -23.04
CA GLY A 20 -55.22 30.90 -24.09
C GLY A 20 -56.13 30.59 -25.28
N LYS A 21 -56.11 29.34 -25.76
CA LYS A 21 -56.98 28.87 -26.85
C LYS A 21 -58.46 28.85 -26.46
N PHE A 22 -58.78 28.50 -25.21
CA PHE A 22 -60.14 28.56 -24.67
C PHE A 22 -60.65 29.99 -24.57
N ASN A 23 -59.86 30.92 -24.03
CA ASN A 23 -60.25 32.34 -23.93
C ASN A 23 -60.43 32.98 -25.31
N ALA A 24 -59.55 32.68 -26.28
CA ALA A 24 -59.69 33.19 -27.65
C ALA A 24 -60.99 32.69 -28.33
N LYS A 25 -61.28 31.39 -28.22
CA LYS A 25 -62.54 30.82 -28.75
C LYS A 25 -63.78 31.26 -27.98
N ALA A 26 -63.67 31.50 -26.67
CA ALA A 26 -64.76 32.04 -25.86
C ALA A 26 -65.07 33.50 -26.25
N GLU A 27 -64.04 34.31 -26.54
CA GLU A 27 -64.22 35.67 -27.07
C GLU A 27 -64.81 35.67 -28.49
N GLU A 28 -64.41 34.75 -29.37
CA GLU A 28 -65.02 34.58 -30.70
C GLU A 28 -66.48 34.13 -30.60
N ALA A 29 -66.78 33.16 -29.75
CA ALA A 29 -68.14 32.69 -29.49
C ALA A 29 -69.03 33.79 -28.88
N LEU A 30 -68.49 34.64 -28.00
CA LEU A 30 -69.20 35.82 -27.48
C LEU A 30 -69.44 36.88 -28.56
N LYS A 31 -68.48 37.12 -29.46
CA LYS A 31 -68.63 38.06 -30.59
C LYS A 31 -69.62 37.55 -31.65
N GLU A 32 -69.70 36.25 -31.89
CA GLU A 32 -70.73 35.64 -32.75
C GLU A 32 -72.11 35.62 -32.10
N ALA A 33 -72.19 35.29 -30.80
CA ALA A 33 -73.45 35.32 -30.04
C ALA A 33 -74.06 36.73 -30.02
N GLN A 34 -73.23 37.78 -29.89
CA GLN A 34 -73.69 39.18 -29.95
C GLN A 34 -74.16 39.63 -31.33
N LYS A 35 -73.65 39.02 -32.42
CA LYS A 35 -74.01 39.41 -33.80
C LYS A 35 -75.18 38.64 -34.40
N VAL A 36 -75.49 37.43 -33.90
CA VAL A 36 -76.49 36.53 -34.53
C VAL A 36 -77.57 36.02 -33.56
N GLY A 37 -77.48 36.29 -32.25
CA GLY A 37 -78.56 35.97 -31.30
C GLY A 37 -78.73 34.46 -30.99
N SER A 38 -77.98 33.57 -31.63
CA SER A 38 -77.84 32.16 -31.25
C SER A 38 -76.43 31.64 -31.57
N LEU A 39 -75.83 30.89 -30.63
CA LEU A 39 -74.53 30.24 -30.82
C LEU A 39 -74.67 29.08 -31.81
N SER A 40 -73.74 28.99 -32.77
CA SER A 40 -73.60 27.84 -33.68
C SER A 40 -73.44 26.55 -32.86
N THR A 41 -74.16 25.48 -33.22
CA THR A 41 -74.11 24.17 -32.55
C THR A 41 -72.70 23.57 -32.51
N GLU A 42 -71.85 23.90 -33.49
CA GLU A 42 -70.45 23.48 -33.55
C GLU A 42 -69.57 24.23 -32.55
N THR A 43 -69.82 25.53 -32.33
CA THR A 43 -69.08 26.34 -31.35
C THR A 43 -69.37 25.91 -29.91
N LYS A 44 -70.64 25.56 -29.61
CA LYS A 44 -71.02 25.04 -28.29
C LYS A 44 -70.38 23.67 -28.01
N ALA A 45 -70.39 22.76 -28.98
CA ALA A 45 -69.74 21.45 -28.86
C ALA A 45 -68.21 21.55 -28.69
N ALA A 46 -67.56 22.52 -29.34
CA ALA A 46 -66.13 22.76 -29.18
C ALA A 46 -65.77 23.36 -27.81
N VAL A 47 -66.58 24.30 -27.32
CA VAL A 47 -66.41 24.90 -25.98
C VAL A 47 -66.66 23.86 -24.88
N ASP A 48 -67.69 23.02 -25.00
CA ASP A 48 -67.97 21.96 -24.03
C ASP A 48 -66.86 20.91 -23.98
N LYS A 49 -66.32 20.49 -25.14
CA LYS A 49 -65.16 19.57 -25.18
C LYS A 49 -63.91 20.18 -24.53
N MET A 50 -63.58 21.43 -24.85
CA MET A 50 -62.43 22.10 -24.21
C MET A 50 -62.64 22.33 -22.71
N ALA A 51 -63.87 22.60 -22.27
CA ALA A 51 -64.18 22.71 -20.84
C ALA A 51 -63.95 21.37 -20.11
N THR A 52 -64.32 20.24 -20.73
CA THR A 52 -64.03 18.92 -20.17
C THR A 52 -62.53 18.61 -20.12
N GLU A 53 -61.77 18.98 -21.16
CA GLU A 53 -60.31 18.78 -21.20
C GLU A 53 -59.58 19.67 -20.17
N LEU A 54 -60.00 20.93 -20.01
CA LEU A 54 -59.43 21.83 -19.01
C LEU A 54 -59.70 21.37 -17.57
N ASN A 55 -60.90 20.83 -17.31
CA ASN A 55 -61.21 20.28 -15.98
C ASN A 55 -60.38 19.02 -15.69
N ALA A 56 -60.23 18.12 -16.66
CA ALA A 56 -59.37 16.94 -16.53
C ALA A 56 -57.89 17.31 -16.30
N LEU A 57 -57.39 18.33 -17.02
CA LEU A 57 -56.02 18.83 -16.82
C LEU A 57 -55.83 19.46 -15.45
N ARG A 58 -56.79 20.24 -14.94
CA ARG A 58 -56.74 20.82 -13.59
C ARG A 58 -56.77 19.77 -12.50
N GLU A 59 -57.55 18.70 -12.68
CA GLU A 59 -57.54 17.56 -11.75
C GLU A 59 -56.17 16.86 -11.74
N SER A 60 -55.55 16.66 -12.91
CA SER A 60 -54.20 16.09 -13.00
C SER A 60 -53.12 16.98 -12.36
N GLU A 61 -53.25 18.30 -12.47
CA GLU A 61 -52.33 19.25 -11.82
C GLU A 61 -52.49 19.19 -10.29
N LYS A 62 -53.73 19.08 -9.80
CA LYS A 62 -54.02 18.98 -8.37
C LYS A 62 -53.46 17.69 -7.78
N THR A 63 -53.60 16.56 -8.47
CA THR A 63 -53.07 15.27 -8.00
C THR A 63 -51.54 15.23 -8.05
N LEU A 64 -50.92 15.82 -9.08
CA LEU A 64 -49.46 15.97 -9.12
C LEU A 64 -48.94 16.87 -8.00
N LYS A 65 -49.55 18.04 -7.76
CA LYS A 65 -49.13 18.94 -6.66
C LYS A 65 -49.23 18.25 -5.30
N ALA A 66 -50.25 17.42 -5.08
CA ALA A 66 -50.36 16.62 -3.87
C ALA A 66 -49.25 15.58 -3.74
N SER A 67 -48.93 14.84 -4.82
CA SER A 67 -47.85 13.85 -4.79
C SER A 67 -46.47 14.48 -4.65
N LEU A 68 -46.26 15.70 -5.16
CA LEU A 68 -45.04 16.47 -4.93
C LEU A 68 -44.92 16.95 -3.48
N GLY A 69 -46.01 17.43 -2.87
CA GLY A 69 -46.00 17.80 -1.45
C GLY A 69 -45.70 16.60 -0.54
N GLU A 70 -46.29 15.45 -0.84
CA GLU A 70 -45.98 14.20 -0.13
C GLU A 70 -44.55 13.73 -0.36
N LEU A 71 -44.01 13.87 -1.58
CA LEU A 71 -42.62 13.52 -1.88
C LEU A 71 -41.63 14.47 -1.21
N GLU A 72 -41.91 15.78 -1.18
CA GLU A 72 -41.10 16.77 -0.45
C GLU A 72 -41.13 16.48 1.05
N GLN A 73 -42.30 16.16 1.61
CA GLN A 73 -42.43 15.78 3.01
C GLN A 73 -41.70 14.46 3.31
N HIS A 74 -41.72 13.50 2.39
CA HIS A 74 -41.02 12.23 2.51
C HIS A 74 -39.49 12.40 2.41
N VAL A 75 -38.99 13.29 1.54
CA VAL A 75 -37.57 13.63 1.43
C VAL A 75 -37.08 14.44 2.64
N ALA A 76 -37.91 15.33 3.19
CA ALA A 76 -37.60 16.05 4.42
C ALA A 76 -37.59 15.15 5.67
N GLN A 77 -38.40 14.08 5.67
CA GLN A 77 -38.43 13.07 6.72
C GLN A 77 -37.43 11.92 6.51
N MET A 78 -36.75 11.85 5.36
CA MET A 78 -35.62 10.93 5.20
C MET A 78 -34.49 11.39 6.14
N PRO A 79 -33.98 10.51 7.03
CA PRO A 79 -32.86 10.81 7.90
C PRO A 79 -31.55 10.76 7.10
N LEU A 80 -31.39 11.65 6.11
CA LEU A 80 -30.17 11.77 5.32
C LEU A 80 -28.98 12.31 6.15
N ASN A 81 -29.25 12.84 7.35
CA ASN A 81 -28.22 13.17 8.34
C ASN A 81 -27.64 11.94 9.07
N ASN A 82 -28.20 10.74 8.86
CA ASN A 82 -27.69 9.48 9.42
C ASN A 82 -27.06 8.54 8.38
N ALA A 83 -26.87 9.01 7.15
CA ALA A 83 -26.08 8.29 6.15
C ALA A 83 -24.59 8.35 6.55
N VAL A 84 -24.18 7.37 7.36
CA VAL A 84 -22.80 6.96 7.62
C VAL A 84 -21.86 8.14 7.85
N GLN A 85 -21.80 8.62 9.09
CA GLN A 85 -20.60 9.29 9.59
C GLN A 85 -19.45 8.27 9.46
N ALA A 86 -18.85 8.18 8.28
CA ALA A 86 -17.59 7.49 8.09
C ALA A 86 -16.65 8.08 9.14
N ALA A 87 -16.04 7.22 9.97
CA ALA A 87 -15.14 7.66 11.03
C ALA A 87 -14.08 8.59 10.42
N LYS A 88 -14.27 9.90 10.59
CA LYS A 88 -13.39 10.90 9.98
C LYS A 88 -12.05 10.77 10.67
N THR A 89 -10.99 10.64 9.88
CA THR A 89 -9.63 10.75 10.41
C THR A 89 -9.46 12.14 11.04
N ILE A 90 -8.55 12.28 12.01
CA ILE A 90 -8.31 13.55 12.70
C ILE A 90 -8.04 14.68 11.68
N GLY A 91 -7.29 14.40 10.62
CA GLY A 91 -7.04 15.36 9.53
C GLY A 91 -8.30 15.75 8.75
N GLN A 92 -9.18 14.80 8.48
CA GLN A 92 -10.44 15.05 7.79
C GLN A 92 -11.46 15.80 8.69
N GLN A 93 -11.38 15.58 10.00
CA GLN A 93 -12.17 16.32 10.99
C GLN A 93 -11.73 17.78 11.08
N VAL A 94 -10.42 18.04 11.02
CA VAL A 94 -9.84 19.40 10.96
C VAL A 94 -10.28 20.12 9.68
N ILE A 95 -10.12 19.51 8.50
CA ILE A 95 -10.50 20.11 7.22
C ILE A 95 -12.00 20.35 7.09
N SER A 96 -12.82 19.44 7.62
CA SER A 96 -14.28 19.57 7.58
C SER A 96 -14.85 20.53 8.63
N ALA A 97 -14.03 21.04 9.56
CA ALA A 97 -14.47 22.03 10.52
C ALA A 97 -14.73 23.37 9.81
N ASP A 98 -15.94 23.90 9.94
CA ASP A 98 -16.33 25.19 9.32
C ASP A 98 -15.45 26.36 9.78
N VAL A 99 -14.75 26.21 10.92
CA VAL A 99 -13.78 27.17 11.44
C VAL A 99 -12.59 27.40 10.48
N LEU A 100 -12.17 26.40 9.69
CA LEU A 100 -11.12 26.60 8.67
C LEU A 100 -11.63 27.34 7.43
N LYS A 101 -12.92 27.25 7.09
CA LYS A 101 -13.50 28.07 6.02
C LYS A 101 -13.56 29.55 6.40
N GLU A 102 -13.81 29.87 7.66
CA GLU A 102 -13.80 31.24 8.19
C GLU A 102 -12.38 31.87 8.21
N ILE A 103 -11.34 31.06 8.37
CA ILE A 103 -9.94 31.53 8.34
C ILE A 103 -9.50 31.89 6.92
N ASN A 104 -9.98 31.14 5.91
CA ASN A 104 -9.74 31.49 4.50
C ASN A 104 -10.46 32.78 4.07
N SER A 105 -11.58 33.14 4.72
CA SER A 105 -12.33 34.36 4.40
C SER A 105 -11.92 35.58 5.25
N SER A 106 -11.33 35.37 6.44
CA SER A 106 -10.82 36.47 7.28
C SER A 106 -9.67 36.01 8.18
N ILE A 107 -8.44 36.41 7.84
CA ILE A 107 -7.25 36.15 8.67
C ILE A 107 -7.18 37.24 9.74
N GLN A 108 -7.84 37.01 10.88
CA GLN A 108 -7.63 37.85 12.07
C GLN A 108 -6.54 37.24 12.95
N SER A 109 -5.47 38.00 13.18
CA SER A 109 -4.38 37.61 14.07
C SER A 109 -4.90 37.42 15.50
N SER A 110 -4.59 36.28 16.13
CA SER A 110 -4.86 35.93 17.53
C SER A 110 -6.21 35.26 17.91
N LYS A 111 -6.91 34.58 16.99
CA LYS A 111 -8.06 33.72 17.36
C LYS A 111 -7.60 32.30 17.73
N ARG A 112 -7.90 31.82 18.95
CA ARG A 112 -7.54 30.47 19.43
C ARG A 112 -8.60 29.47 18.94
N ILE A 113 -8.20 28.53 18.09
CA ILE A 113 -9.10 27.52 17.52
C ILE A 113 -9.14 26.32 18.45
N SER A 114 -10.32 26.01 19.01
CA SER A 114 -10.56 24.79 19.77
C SER A 114 -11.43 23.87 18.94
N ILE A 115 -10.86 22.74 18.50
CA ILE A 115 -11.59 21.69 17.80
C ILE A 115 -12.00 20.66 18.86
N PRO A 116 -13.30 20.50 19.17
CA PRO A 116 -13.72 19.51 20.14
C PRO A 116 -13.47 18.12 19.55
N VAL A 117 -12.54 17.37 20.14
CA VAL A 117 -12.38 15.94 19.87
C VAL A 117 -13.37 15.21 20.78
N GLN A 118 -14.35 14.51 20.20
CA GLN A 118 -15.20 13.61 20.98
C GLN A 118 -14.33 12.47 21.56
N ALA A 119 -13.87 12.64 22.79
CA ALA A 119 -13.07 11.67 23.55
C ALA A 119 -13.90 10.52 24.14
N ALA A 120 -14.89 10.01 23.40
CA ALA A 120 -15.85 9.01 23.90
C ALA A 120 -15.38 7.55 23.75
N LEU A 121 -14.14 7.31 23.33
CA LEU A 121 -13.57 5.97 23.16
C LEU A 121 -12.40 5.72 24.13
N THR A 122 -12.61 5.99 25.42
CA THR A 122 -11.74 5.42 26.45
C THR A 122 -12.47 4.24 27.07
N SER A 123 -12.42 3.08 26.42
CA SER A 123 -12.83 1.81 27.03
C SER A 123 -11.82 1.44 28.12
N THR A 124 -11.89 2.11 29.26
CA THR A 124 -11.09 1.77 30.44
C THR A 124 -11.74 0.58 31.12
N GLY A 125 -11.33 -0.63 30.72
CA GLY A 125 -11.90 -1.88 31.27
C GLY A 125 -11.79 -3.12 30.39
N VAL A 126 -10.91 -3.13 29.37
CA VAL A 126 -10.66 -4.35 28.59
C VAL A 126 -9.84 -5.31 29.45
N ALA A 127 -10.43 -6.43 29.84
CA ALA A 127 -9.74 -7.47 30.62
C ALA A 127 -8.54 -8.01 29.84
N GLU A 128 -7.47 -8.39 30.57
CA GLU A 128 -6.28 -9.03 29.99
C GLU A 128 -6.71 -10.25 29.15
N GLY A 129 -6.40 -10.26 27.85
CA GLY A 129 -6.76 -11.32 26.91
C GLY A 129 -7.99 -11.09 26.01
N VAL A 130 -8.77 -10.01 26.21
CA VAL A 130 -9.87 -9.64 25.29
C VAL A 130 -9.35 -9.12 23.95
N VAL A 131 -8.16 -8.52 23.95
CA VAL A 131 -7.38 -8.27 22.74
C VAL A 131 -6.40 -9.42 22.60
N GLU A 132 -6.58 -10.24 21.56
CA GLU A 132 -5.63 -11.30 21.24
C GLU A 132 -4.25 -10.65 21.00
N PRO A 133 -3.19 -11.06 21.73
CA PRO A 133 -1.85 -10.59 21.46
C PRO A 133 -1.45 -11.04 20.04
N GLN A 134 -1.28 -10.09 19.13
CA GLN A 134 -0.75 -10.40 17.81
C GLN A 134 0.70 -10.85 17.96
N ARG A 135 0.95 -12.15 17.82
CA ARG A 135 2.31 -12.67 17.70
C ARG A 135 2.86 -12.26 16.35
N LEU A 136 3.91 -11.44 16.35
CA LEU A 136 4.60 -11.10 15.11
C LEU A 136 5.20 -12.39 14.52
N PRO A 137 4.88 -12.75 13.26
CA PRO A 137 5.50 -13.89 12.61
C PRO A 137 6.95 -13.53 12.29
N GLY A 138 7.88 -14.31 12.83
CA GLY A 138 9.32 -14.12 12.63
C GLY A 138 10.12 -14.49 13.87
N ILE A 139 11.42 -14.72 13.68
CA ILE A 139 12.40 -14.79 14.76
C ILE A 139 13.33 -13.60 14.53
N ASP A 140 13.46 -12.73 15.52
CA ASP A 140 14.43 -11.64 15.47
C ASP A 140 15.84 -12.22 15.67
N VAL A 141 16.73 -11.95 14.72
CA VAL A 141 18.10 -12.47 14.72
C VAL A 141 19.08 -11.33 14.89
N ALA A 142 20.06 -11.52 15.76
CA ALA A 142 21.12 -10.54 15.96
C ALA A 142 21.89 -10.29 14.64
N PRO A 143 22.31 -9.04 14.37
CA PRO A 143 23.11 -8.74 13.20
C PRO A 143 24.43 -9.53 13.25
N LYS A 144 24.75 -10.19 12.14
CA LYS A 144 25.96 -11.02 12.01
C LYS A 144 27.06 -10.26 11.30
N GLN A 145 28.30 -10.57 11.65
CA GLN A 145 29.44 -10.05 10.89
C GLN A 145 29.47 -10.64 9.49
N ARG A 146 29.97 -9.85 8.54
CA ARG A 146 30.20 -10.32 7.17
C ARG A 146 31.53 -11.06 7.12
N LEU A 147 31.52 -12.20 6.44
CA LEU A 147 32.66 -13.09 6.24
C LEU A 147 33.21 -12.82 4.84
N PHE A 148 34.52 -12.61 4.69
CA PHE A 148 35.13 -12.19 3.43
C PHE A 148 36.38 -12.99 3.06
N ILE A 149 37.04 -13.64 4.01
CA ILE A 149 38.40 -14.17 3.82
C ILE A 149 38.39 -15.30 2.78
N ARG A 150 37.38 -16.17 2.84
CA ARG A 150 37.20 -17.24 1.86
C ARG A 150 37.01 -16.73 0.43
N ASP A 151 36.33 -15.60 0.26
CA ASP A 151 36.06 -15.03 -1.06
C ASP A 151 37.30 -14.37 -1.68
N LEU A 152 38.33 -14.09 -0.87
CA LEU A 152 39.62 -13.57 -1.33
C LEU A 152 40.56 -14.66 -1.88
N ILE A 153 40.24 -15.93 -1.67
CA ILE A 153 41.08 -17.08 -2.06
C ILE A 153 40.43 -17.80 -3.24
N ALA A 154 41.23 -18.21 -4.23
CA ALA A 154 40.73 -18.95 -5.38
C ALA A 154 40.19 -20.33 -4.95
N PRO A 155 38.93 -20.67 -5.26
CA PRO A 155 38.37 -21.96 -4.87
C PRO A 155 38.90 -23.09 -5.76
N GLY A 156 39.22 -24.23 -5.13
CA GLY A 156 39.61 -25.47 -5.79
C GLY A 156 38.82 -26.66 -5.29
N LYS A 157 38.80 -27.76 -6.05
CA LYS A 157 38.22 -29.05 -5.63
C LYS A 157 39.29 -30.13 -5.77
N THR A 158 39.33 -31.05 -4.81
CA THR A 158 40.21 -32.23 -4.83
C THR A 158 39.40 -33.46 -4.46
N THR A 159 39.79 -34.61 -4.99
CA THR A 159 39.28 -35.93 -4.59
C THR A 159 40.27 -36.69 -3.69
N SER A 160 41.50 -36.18 -3.55
CA SER A 160 42.56 -36.76 -2.74
C SER A 160 42.46 -36.28 -1.29
N PRO A 161 42.78 -37.13 -0.29
CA PRO A 161 42.82 -36.73 1.13
C PRO A 161 43.96 -35.76 1.47
N ALA A 162 44.94 -35.57 0.57
CA ALA A 162 45.99 -34.56 0.73
C ALA A 162 46.43 -34.03 -0.64
N ILE A 163 46.89 -32.77 -0.66
CA ILE A 163 47.43 -32.10 -1.85
C ILE A 163 48.94 -31.91 -1.66
N PHE A 164 49.71 -32.41 -2.61
CA PHE A 164 51.15 -32.20 -2.70
C PHE A 164 51.42 -31.05 -3.66
N TRP A 165 52.16 -30.05 -3.21
CA TRP A 165 52.50 -28.89 -4.02
C TRP A 165 53.93 -28.41 -3.73
N VAL A 166 54.50 -27.67 -4.68
CA VAL A 166 55.85 -27.15 -4.57
C VAL A 166 55.77 -25.66 -4.22
N GLN A 167 56.39 -25.28 -3.11
CA GLN A 167 56.54 -23.91 -2.67
C GLN A 167 57.91 -23.40 -3.08
N GLN A 168 57.99 -22.25 -3.74
CA GLN A 168 59.26 -21.54 -3.88
C GLN A 168 59.61 -20.90 -2.53
N THR A 169 60.72 -21.30 -1.92
CA THR A 169 61.15 -20.84 -0.59
C THR A 169 62.10 -19.66 -0.66
N GLY A 170 62.87 -19.56 -1.75
CA GLY A 170 63.87 -18.52 -1.91
C GLY A 170 64.05 -18.08 -3.35
N PHE A 171 64.29 -16.78 -3.54
CA PHE A 171 64.80 -16.22 -4.79
C PHE A 171 65.91 -15.23 -4.47
N THR A 172 67.16 -15.65 -4.68
CA THR A 172 68.31 -14.76 -4.51
C THR A 172 68.71 -14.21 -5.86
N ASN A 173 68.20 -13.02 -6.18
CA ASN A 173 68.57 -12.32 -7.40
C ASN A 173 69.95 -11.67 -7.24
N LYS A 174 70.95 -12.19 -7.94
CA LYS A 174 72.30 -11.62 -7.97
C LYS A 174 72.59 -10.88 -9.28
N ALA A 175 71.57 -10.46 -10.02
CA ALA A 175 71.76 -9.68 -11.24
C ALA A 175 72.52 -8.38 -10.95
N SER A 176 73.62 -8.16 -11.69
CA SER A 176 74.44 -6.95 -11.60
C SER A 176 75.05 -6.62 -12.96
N VAL A 177 75.44 -5.36 -13.15
CA VAL A 177 76.18 -4.91 -14.33
C VAL A 177 77.62 -5.35 -14.17
N VAL A 178 78.07 -6.23 -15.07
CA VAL A 178 79.40 -6.86 -14.99
C VAL A 178 80.23 -6.42 -16.20
N PRO A 179 81.42 -5.82 -15.99
CA PRO A 179 82.34 -5.48 -17.07
C PRO A 179 82.77 -6.69 -17.90
N GLU A 180 83.20 -6.46 -19.13
CA GLU A 180 83.72 -7.50 -20.00
C GLU A 180 84.90 -8.25 -19.35
N ASN A 181 84.99 -9.57 -19.57
CA ASN A 181 86.00 -10.48 -19.01
C ASN A 181 85.96 -10.74 -17.50
N THR A 182 84.84 -10.50 -16.81
CA THR A 182 84.67 -10.89 -15.39
C THR A 182 83.54 -11.91 -15.18
N THR A 183 83.63 -12.70 -14.09
CA THR A 183 82.68 -13.76 -13.77
C THR A 183 81.28 -13.19 -13.53
N LYS A 184 80.30 -13.68 -14.28
CA LYS A 184 78.90 -13.28 -14.12
C LYS A 184 78.30 -13.91 -12.85
N PRO A 185 77.53 -13.15 -12.05
CA PRO A 185 76.86 -13.68 -10.89
C PRO A 185 75.71 -14.61 -11.29
N TYR A 186 75.59 -15.76 -10.60
CA TYR A 186 74.45 -16.66 -10.72
C TYR A 186 73.38 -16.33 -9.69
N SER A 187 72.13 -16.24 -10.13
CA SER A 187 70.98 -16.16 -9.22
C SER A 187 70.55 -17.57 -8.82
N ASP A 188 69.95 -17.68 -7.63
CA ASP A 188 69.54 -18.96 -7.07
C ASP A 188 68.03 -18.99 -6.78
N ILE A 189 67.40 -20.14 -7.00
CA ILE A 189 65.98 -20.37 -6.78
C ILE A 189 65.83 -21.67 -6.00
N GLU A 190 65.21 -21.58 -4.82
CA GLU A 190 64.98 -22.73 -3.96
C GLU A 190 63.50 -23.12 -3.95
N PHE A 191 63.25 -24.43 -4.00
CA PHE A 191 61.91 -25.01 -3.92
C PHE A 191 61.84 -26.03 -2.78
N ALA A 192 60.71 -26.06 -2.08
CA ALA A 192 60.38 -27.07 -1.09
C ALA A 192 59.05 -27.74 -1.45
N THR A 193 58.96 -29.04 -1.22
CA THR A 193 57.69 -29.77 -1.33
C THR A 193 56.89 -29.62 -0.05
N LYS A 194 55.62 -29.23 -0.16
CA LYS A 194 54.68 -29.11 0.97
C LYS A 194 53.49 -30.03 0.75
N ILE A 195 52.99 -30.56 1.87
CA ILE A 195 51.83 -31.45 1.91
C ILE A 195 50.76 -30.74 2.72
N THR A 196 49.56 -30.61 2.16
CA THR A 196 48.42 -30.03 2.86
C THR A 196 47.31 -31.09 2.95
N PRO A 197 47.01 -31.61 4.15
CA PRO A 197 45.92 -32.57 4.34
C PRO A 197 44.55 -31.90 4.22
N VAL A 198 43.55 -32.66 3.79
CA VAL A 198 42.14 -32.24 3.82
C VAL A 198 41.58 -32.49 5.21
N THR A 199 41.04 -31.44 5.84
CA THR A 199 40.43 -31.50 7.18
C THR A 199 38.92 -31.31 7.10
N THR A 200 38.20 -31.85 8.09
CA THR A 200 36.73 -31.79 8.13
C THR A 200 36.28 -30.81 9.21
N ILE A 201 35.55 -29.77 8.80
CA ILE A 201 34.86 -28.84 9.71
C ILE A 201 33.39 -29.27 9.79
N ALA A 202 32.91 -29.59 10.98
CA ALA A 202 31.55 -30.08 11.20
C ALA A 202 30.85 -29.28 12.30
N HIS A 203 29.54 -29.09 12.14
CA HIS A 203 28.67 -28.46 13.12
C HIS A 203 27.35 -29.22 13.18
N MET A 204 26.85 -29.50 14.39
CA MET A 204 25.61 -30.23 14.61
C MET A 204 24.69 -29.45 15.55
N PHE A 205 23.40 -29.43 15.24
CA PHE A 205 22.36 -28.84 16.08
C PHE A 205 21.39 -29.92 16.55
N LYS A 206 20.98 -29.87 17.83
CA LYS A 206 19.98 -30.77 18.39
C LYS A 206 18.66 -30.03 18.55
N ALA A 207 17.58 -30.60 18.01
CA ALA A 207 16.22 -30.09 18.17
C ALA A 207 15.25 -31.25 18.42
N SER A 208 14.19 -31.00 19.19
CA SER A 208 13.09 -31.96 19.35
C SER A 208 12.27 -32.01 18.07
N LYS A 209 11.82 -33.22 17.69
CA LYS A 209 10.96 -33.43 16.52
C LYS A 209 9.67 -32.59 16.60
N GLN A 210 9.05 -32.54 17.78
CA GLN A 210 7.80 -31.79 17.99
C GLN A 210 7.98 -30.29 17.70
N ILE A 211 9.10 -29.71 18.14
CA ILE A 211 9.39 -28.29 17.93
C ILE A 211 9.67 -27.99 16.45
N LEU A 212 10.28 -28.91 15.71
CA LEU A 212 10.49 -28.76 14.28
C LEU A 212 9.19 -28.88 13.48
N ASP A 213 8.29 -29.77 13.88
CA ASP A 213 7.00 -29.97 13.23
C ASP A 213 6.04 -28.78 13.49
N ASP A 214 6.04 -28.23 14.71
CA ASP A 214 5.12 -27.16 15.11
C ASP A 214 5.58 -25.77 14.67
N PHE A 215 6.88 -25.58 14.40
CA PHE A 215 7.45 -24.26 14.09
C PHE A 215 8.21 -24.25 12.76
N ALA A 216 7.46 -24.13 11.66
CA ALA A 216 8.00 -24.13 10.29
C ALA A 216 9.11 -23.08 10.05
N GLN A 217 9.10 -21.95 10.76
CA GLN A 217 10.15 -20.93 10.65
C GLN A 217 11.49 -21.35 11.29
N LEU A 218 11.47 -22.27 12.26
CA LEU A 218 12.68 -22.74 12.94
C LEU A 218 13.62 -23.45 11.99
N GLN A 219 13.09 -24.25 11.07
CA GLN A 219 13.90 -25.00 10.11
C GLN A 219 14.73 -24.06 9.23
N SER A 220 14.10 -23.02 8.67
CA SER A 220 14.79 -22.03 7.84
C SER A 220 15.84 -21.25 8.62
N LEU A 221 15.56 -20.92 9.88
CA LEU A 221 16.53 -20.25 10.74
C LEU A 221 17.71 -21.16 11.08
N VAL A 222 17.46 -22.41 11.45
CA VAL A 222 18.52 -23.38 11.75
C VAL A 222 19.42 -23.59 10.54
N ASP A 223 18.86 -23.70 9.33
CA ASP A 223 19.66 -23.77 8.11
C ASP A 223 20.55 -22.53 7.88
N ALA A 224 20.01 -21.33 8.13
CA ALA A 224 20.78 -20.09 8.00
C ALA A 224 21.87 -19.99 9.07
N GLU A 225 21.58 -20.36 10.31
CA GLU A 225 22.54 -20.35 11.43
C GLU A 225 23.63 -21.40 11.26
N MET A 226 23.27 -22.62 10.88
CA MET A 226 24.25 -23.69 10.70
C MET A 226 25.23 -23.37 9.56
N ARG A 227 24.75 -22.83 8.44
CA ARG A 227 25.62 -22.38 7.33
C ARG A 227 26.52 -21.24 7.76
N TYR A 228 26.01 -20.27 8.51
CA TYR A 228 26.81 -19.17 9.01
C TYR A 228 27.89 -19.65 10.00
N GLY A 229 27.53 -20.49 10.97
CA GLY A 229 28.48 -21.02 11.95
C GLY A 229 29.61 -21.81 11.31
N LEU A 230 29.31 -22.61 10.28
CA LEU A 230 30.34 -23.34 9.53
C LEU A 230 31.29 -22.39 8.81
N LYS A 231 30.76 -21.38 8.11
CA LYS A 231 31.59 -20.37 7.44
C LYS A 231 32.42 -19.54 8.42
N PHE A 232 31.90 -19.27 9.62
CA PHE A 232 32.61 -18.51 10.64
C PHE A 232 33.84 -19.29 11.15
N VAL A 233 33.68 -20.57 11.47
CA VAL A 233 34.81 -21.43 11.87
C VAL A 233 35.78 -21.64 10.70
N GLU A 234 35.28 -21.84 9.48
CA GLU A 234 36.11 -21.92 8.27
C GLU A 234 36.99 -20.67 8.11
N GLU A 235 36.43 -19.47 8.29
CA GLU A 235 37.18 -18.22 8.20
C GLU A 235 38.24 -18.08 9.30
N GLN A 236 37.92 -18.49 10.54
CA GLN A 236 38.88 -18.51 11.64
C GLN A 236 40.05 -19.48 11.38
N GLU A 237 39.76 -20.67 10.86
CA GLU A 237 40.79 -21.67 10.53
C GLU A 237 41.67 -21.20 9.37
N ILE A 238 41.10 -20.58 8.33
CA ILE A 238 41.87 -20.01 7.23
C ILE A 238 42.79 -18.87 7.71
N LEU A 239 42.34 -18.07 8.67
CA LEU A 239 43.12 -16.91 9.13
C LEU A 239 44.17 -17.29 10.19
N PHE A 240 43.76 -18.05 11.21
CA PHE A 240 44.51 -18.30 12.44
C PHE A 240 44.87 -19.76 12.70
N GLY A 241 44.45 -20.69 11.84
CA GLY A 241 44.72 -22.11 12.04
C GLY A 241 46.20 -22.39 12.30
N ASP A 242 46.50 -23.15 13.35
CA ASP A 242 47.86 -23.45 13.79
C ASP A 242 48.49 -24.64 13.03
N GLY A 243 47.69 -25.37 12.27
CA GLY A 243 48.10 -26.57 11.53
C GLY A 243 48.35 -27.80 12.40
N SER A 244 47.94 -27.79 13.66
CA SER A 244 48.10 -28.92 14.57
C SER A 244 46.87 -29.83 14.56
N GLY A 245 47.09 -31.15 14.54
CA GLY A 245 46.00 -32.13 14.55
C GLY A 245 45.04 -31.98 13.37
N ALA A 246 43.83 -31.47 13.64
CA ALA A 246 42.77 -31.28 12.65
C ALA A 246 42.63 -29.83 12.15
N HIS A 247 43.42 -28.89 12.69
CA HIS A 247 43.39 -27.48 12.30
C HIS A 247 44.08 -27.25 10.95
N LEU A 248 43.62 -26.25 10.22
CA LEU A 248 44.23 -25.84 8.96
C LEU A 248 45.50 -25.02 9.22
N HIS A 249 46.36 -24.92 8.21
CA HIS A 249 47.45 -23.93 8.24
C HIS A 249 46.90 -22.57 7.86
N GLY A 250 46.72 -21.70 8.85
CA GLY A 250 46.23 -20.35 8.65
C GLY A 250 47.24 -19.40 8.00
N ILE A 251 46.76 -18.30 7.45
CA ILE A 251 47.58 -17.30 6.76
C ILE A 251 48.52 -16.60 7.74
N ILE A 252 48.06 -16.23 8.94
CA ILE A 252 48.84 -15.42 9.89
C ILE A 252 50.08 -16.17 10.40
N PRO A 253 50.00 -17.43 10.85
CA PRO A 253 51.18 -18.17 11.30
C PRO A 253 52.22 -18.42 10.19
N GLN A 254 51.80 -18.37 8.92
CA GLN A 254 52.68 -18.59 7.76
C GLN A 254 53.22 -17.27 7.18
N ALA A 255 52.75 -16.11 7.64
CA ALA A 255 53.20 -14.82 7.15
C ALA A 255 54.64 -14.54 7.60
N SER A 256 55.50 -14.10 6.68
CA SER A 256 56.85 -13.66 7.02
C SER A 256 56.79 -12.45 7.96
N LYS A 257 57.64 -12.43 9.00
CA LYS A 257 57.86 -11.21 9.77
C LYS A 257 58.42 -10.13 8.84
N TYR A 258 57.78 -8.96 8.90
CA TYR A 258 58.16 -7.74 8.21
C TYR A 258 59.55 -7.25 8.63
#